data_AF-A0A427U842-F1
#
_entry.id   AF-A0A427U842-F1
#
_cell.length_a   1.000
_cell.length_b   1.000
_cell.length_c   1.000
_cell.angle_alpha   90.00
_cell.angle_beta   90.00
_cell.angle_gamma   90.00
#
_symmetry.space_group_name_H-M   'P 1'
#
loop_
_entity.id
_entity.type
_entity.pdbx_description
1 polymer ?
#
loop_
_entity_poly.entity_id
_entity_poly.type
_entity_poly.pdbx_seq_one_letter_code
_entity_poly.pdbx_strand_id
1 'polypeptide(L)'
;MCRNYETRFRAGFTLLEILLVLVLVSLASVAVISTLPTSAKDASEKQANSLYQRLLLLNEEAMLSGRDFGLRVDEKKSTYYLMTLESGGWKKLNIEQIPYQTKLKDSSTIALTLGGGVWGDDDRLFKPGSLFDDDMFEDLFEKKKLPPPQIFIVSSGEVTPFTISIYPRRGDVEQDAWKVVAKENGQIVLLVPGESLDES
;
A
#
# COMPACT_ATOMS: atom_id res chain seq x y z
N MET A 1 8.04 54.39 49.79
CA MET A 1 7.46 53.15 49.26
C MET A 1 7.19 53.35 47.78
N CYS A 2 8.07 52.89 46.90
CA CYS A 2 7.85 52.96 45.44
C CYS A 2 8.04 51.55 44.89
N ARG A 3 6.96 50.97 44.37
CA ARG A 3 6.90 49.61 43.83
C ARG A 3 7.18 49.70 42.32
N ASN A 4 8.35 49.23 41.90
CA ASN A 4 8.69 49.10 40.48
C ASN A 4 7.80 48.01 39.87
N TYR A 5 7.00 48.38 38.88
CA TYR A 5 6.31 47.42 38.02
C TYR A 5 7.21 47.17 36.81
N GLU A 6 7.73 45.95 36.67
CA GLU A 6 8.34 45.53 35.41
C GLU A 6 7.22 45.22 34.41
N THR A 7 6.98 46.12 33.46
CA THR A 7 6.12 45.85 32.31
C THR A 7 6.79 44.80 31.43
N ARG A 8 6.30 43.56 31.48
CA ARG A 8 6.57 42.58 30.41
C ARG A 8 5.93 43.10 29.12
N PHE A 9 6.75 43.51 28.16
CA PHE A 9 6.29 43.72 26.79
C PHE A 9 5.82 42.38 26.24
N ARG A 10 4.50 42.23 26.07
CA ARG A 10 3.95 41.18 25.22
C ARG A 10 4.15 41.62 23.78
N ALA A 11 5.15 41.05 23.10
CA ALA A 11 5.23 41.12 21.64
C ALA A 11 4.05 40.33 21.07
N GLY A 12 2.96 41.03 20.76
CA GLY A 12 1.83 40.46 20.03
C GLY A 12 2.16 40.40 18.55
N PHE A 13 1.86 39.28 17.91
CA PHE A 13 2.01 39.09 16.46
C PHE A 13 1.25 40.18 15.69
N THR A 14 1.90 40.76 14.69
CA THR A 14 1.26 41.77 13.83
C THR A 14 0.36 41.10 12.80
N LEU A 15 -0.67 41.81 12.36
CA LEU A 15 -1.55 41.36 11.27
C LEU A 15 -0.76 41.08 9.98
N LEU A 16 0.33 41.84 9.76
CA LEU A 16 1.24 41.69 8.63
C LEU A 16 1.99 40.36 8.67
N GLU A 17 2.35 39.87 9.85
CA GLU A 17 3.08 38.62 10.04
C GLU A 17 2.19 37.40 9.74
N ILE A 18 0.94 37.41 10.20
CA ILE A 18 -0.02 36.36 9.86
C ILE A 18 -0.32 36.38 8.36
N LEU A 19 -0.45 37.56 7.75
CA LEU A 19 -0.67 37.69 6.31
C LEU A 19 0.52 37.16 5.51
N LEU A 20 1.75 37.49 5.92
CA LEU A 20 2.98 36.99 5.31
C LEU A 20 3.08 35.46 5.42
N VAL A 21 2.80 34.89 6.59
CA VAL A 21 2.83 33.43 6.81
C VAL A 21 1.80 32.74 5.89
N LEU A 22 0.58 33.27 5.79
CA LEU A 22 -0.43 32.71 4.88
C LEU A 22 0.00 32.81 3.41
N VAL A 23 0.64 33.90 3.01
CA VAL A 23 1.22 34.06 1.67
C VAL A 23 2.35 33.04 1.46
N LEU A 24 3.28 32.89 2.39
CA LEU A 24 4.38 31.93 2.28
C LEU A 24 3.89 30.48 2.26
N VAL A 25 2.89 30.13 3.08
CA VAL A 25 2.26 28.80 3.05
C VAL A 25 1.52 28.58 1.72
N SER A 26 0.82 29.59 1.20
CA SER A 26 0.16 29.49 -0.11
C SER A 26 1.14 29.34 -1.28
N LEU A 27 2.31 29.99 -1.19
CA LEU A 27 3.37 29.88 -2.18
C LEU A 27 4.17 28.58 -2.05
N ALA A 28 4.17 27.97 -0.86
CA ALA A 28 4.79 26.67 -0.63
C ALA A 28 4.03 25.50 -1.27
N SER A 29 2.80 25.72 -1.78
CA SER A 29 1.99 24.70 -2.46
C SER A 29 2.41 24.47 -3.92
N VAL A 30 3.71 24.31 -4.19
CA VAL A 30 4.20 23.85 -5.50
C VAL A 30 4.55 22.37 -5.37
N ALA A 31 3.75 21.51 -6.01
CA ALA A 31 4.01 20.08 -6.08
C ALA A 31 5.39 19.81 -6.70
N VAL A 32 6.23 19.03 -6.03
CA VAL A 32 7.51 18.57 -6.56
C VAL A 32 7.22 17.45 -7.58
N ILE A 33 7.18 17.80 -8.87
CA ILE A 33 7.08 16.80 -9.92
C ILE A 33 8.43 16.10 -10.05
N SER A 34 8.47 14.85 -9.59
CA SER A 34 9.65 13.98 -9.61
C SER A 34 10.26 13.87 -11.01
N THR A 35 11.56 14.14 -11.17
CA THR A 35 12.29 14.07 -12.46
C THR A 35 12.68 12.64 -12.83
N LEU A 36 11.78 11.67 -12.62
CA LEU A 36 12.05 10.26 -12.92
C LEU A 36 12.03 10.01 -14.43
N PRO A 37 12.86 9.06 -14.92
CA PRO A 37 12.78 8.64 -16.32
C PRO A 37 11.37 8.12 -16.66
N THR A 38 10.79 8.61 -17.75
CA THR A 38 9.42 8.25 -18.21
C THR A 38 9.20 6.74 -18.23
N SER A 39 10.20 5.97 -18.67
CA SER A 39 10.13 4.51 -18.75
C SER A 39 9.93 3.81 -17.39
N ALA A 40 10.42 4.39 -16.29
CA ALA A 40 10.23 3.84 -14.95
C ALA A 40 8.82 4.12 -14.42
N LYS A 41 8.27 5.30 -14.74
CA LYS A 41 6.87 5.66 -14.43
C LYS A 41 5.91 4.75 -15.19
N ASP A 42 6.10 4.59 -16.50
CA ASP A 42 5.29 3.71 -17.35
C ASP A 42 5.37 2.23 -16.92
N ALA A 43 6.53 1.79 -16.44
CA ALA A 43 6.70 0.42 -15.94
C ALA A 43 5.87 0.16 -14.68
N SER A 44 5.85 1.13 -13.75
CA SER A 44 5.11 1.03 -12.49
C SER A 44 3.60 1.08 -12.75
N GLU A 45 3.16 1.96 -13.66
CA GLU A 45 1.77 2.01 -14.14
C GLU A 45 1.31 0.68 -14.73
N LYS A 46 2.07 0.10 -15.66
CA LYS A 46 1.69 -1.18 -16.30
C LYS A 46 1.62 -2.32 -15.30
N GLN A 47 2.52 -2.34 -14.30
CA GLN A 47 2.52 -3.35 -13.26
C GLN A 47 1.33 -3.20 -12.30
N ALA A 48 1.01 -1.97 -11.90
CA ALA A 48 -0.16 -1.67 -11.07
C ALA A 48 -1.47 -2.02 -11.78
N ASN A 49 -1.63 -1.61 -13.05
CA ASN A 49 -2.77 -1.99 -13.87
C ASN A 49 -2.91 -3.52 -14.01
N SER A 50 -1.80 -4.22 -14.26
CA SER A 50 -1.85 -5.69 -14.36
C SER A 50 -2.26 -6.34 -13.04
N LEU A 51 -1.75 -5.85 -11.90
CA LEU A 51 -2.15 -6.35 -10.58
C LEU A 51 -3.63 -6.08 -10.31
N TYR A 52 -4.10 -4.85 -10.55
CA TYR A 52 -5.49 -4.46 -10.37
C TYR A 52 -6.45 -5.37 -11.16
N GLN A 53 -6.20 -5.56 -12.46
CA GLN A 53 -7.02 -6.42 -13.32
C GLN A 53 -7.03 -7.88 -12.86
N ARG A 54 -5.90 -8.40 -12.38
CA ARG A 54 -5.82 -9.77 -11.82
C ARG A 54 -6.65 -9.90 -10.56
N LEU A 55 -6.66 -8.88 -9.70
CA LEU A 55 -7.41 -8.91 -8.46
C LEU A 55 -8.91 -8.79 -8.69
N LEU A 56 -9.34 -7.97 -9.64
CA LEU A 56 -10.74 -7.96 -10.10
C LEU A 56 -11.17 -9.34 -10.59
N LEU A 57 -10.39 -9.95 -11.49
CA LEU A 57 -10.70 -11.27 -12.02
C LEU A 57 -10.71 -12.36 -10.94
N LEU A 58 -9.80 -12.31 -9.96
CA LEU A 58 -9.80 -13.24 -8.84
C LEU A 58 -10.99 -13.04 -7.90
N ASN A 59 -11.42 -11.80 -7.69
CA ASN A 59 -12.62 -11.52 -6.90
C ASN A 59 -13.86 -12.06 -7.60
N GLU A 60 -14.01 -11.85 -8.91
CA GLU A 60 -15.08 -12.43 -9.72
C GLU A 60 -15.04 -13.97 -9.70
N GLU A 61 -13.88 -14.57 -9.92
CA GLU A 61 -13.70 -16.03 -9.90
C GLU A 61 -13.98 -16.62 -8.51
N ALA A 62 -13.69 -15.90 -7.42
CA ALA A 62 -14.00 -16.34 -6.06
C ALA A 62 -15.52 -16.51 -5.89
N MET A 63 -16.26 -15.49 -6.32
CA MET A 63 -17.73 -15.48 -6.24
C MET A 63 -18.35 -16.52 -7.18
N LEU A 64 -17.79 -16.72 -8.38
CA LEU A 64 -18.33 -17.66 -9.36
C LEU A 64 -18.03 -19.12 -9.03
N SER A 65 -16.80 -19.41 -8.59
CA SER A 65 -16.35 -20.79 -8.35
C SER A 65 -16.57 -21.27 -6.91
N GLY A 66 -16.92 -20.36 -5.98
CA GLY A 66 -17.04 -20.67 -4.56
C GLY A 66 -15.70 -21.04 -3.91
N ARG A 67 -14.58 -20.65 -4.53
CA ARG A 67 -13.22 -20.91 -4.03
C ARG A 67 -12.62 -19.65 -3.45
N ASP A 68 -11.79 -19.82 -2.45
CA ASP A 68 -11.07 -18.69 -1.87
C ASP A 68 -9.69 -18.58 -2.50
N PHE A 69 -9.27 -17.34 -2.73
CA PHE A 69 -7.98 -16.99 -3.28
C PHE A 69 -7.20 -16.13 -2.29
N GLY A 70 -5.92 -15.96 -2.57
CA GLY A 70 -5.07 -15.14 -1.74
C GLY A 70 -3.95 -14.48 -2.53
N LEU A 71 -3.53 -13.33 -2.03
CA LEU A 71 -2.38 -12.59 -2.53
C LEU A 71 -1.33 -12.50 -1.42
N ARG A 72 -0.11 -12.93 -1.76
CA ARG A 72 1.07 -12.75 -0.91
C ARG A 72 2.03 -11.76 -1.55
N VAL A 73 2.50 -10.78 -0.78
CA VAL A 73 3.53 -9.83 -1.20
C VAL A 73 4.85 -10.12 -0.46
N ASP A 74 5.95 -10.17 -1.21
CA ASP A 74 7.32 -10.18 -0.72
C ASP A 74 7.99 -8.88 -1.18
N GLU A 75 7.97 -7.87 -0.30
CA GLU A 75 8.50 -6.53 -0.58
C GLU A 75 10.02 -6.56 -0.83
N LYS A 76 10.76 -7.40 -0.09
CA LYS A 76 12.21 -7.53 -0.23
C LYS A 76 12.60 -8.02 -1.63
N LYS A 77 11.81 -8.92 -2.20
CA LYS A 77 12.03 -9.47 -3.55
C LYS A 77 11.29 -8.73 -4.65
N SER A 78 10.55 -7.67 -4.33
CA SER A 78 9.61 -7.00 -5.24
C SER A 78 8.77 -8.01 -6.03
N THR A 79 8.18 -8.99 -5.33
CA THR A 79 7.46 -10.10 -5.94
C THR A 79 6.13 -10.30 -5.24
N TYR A 80 5.09 -10.62 -6.01
CA TYR A 80 3.83 -11.09 -5.45
C TYR A 80 3.45 -12.47 -5.97
N TYR A 81 2.65 -13.18 -5.17
CA TYR A 81 2.19 -14.53 -5.43
C TYR A 81 0.67 -14.61 -5.29
N LEU A 82 0.00 -15.22 -6.26
CA LEU A 82 -1.42 -15.49 -6.24
C LEU A 82 -1.66 -16.95 -5.91
N MET A 83 -2.62 -17.23 -5.05
CA MET A 83 -2.82 -18.55 -4.46
C MET A 83 -4.29 -18.92 -4.46
N THR A 84 -4.59 -20.22 -4.42
CA THR A 84 -5.94 -20.74 -4.23
C THR A 84 -5.96 -21.63 -3.00
N LEU A 85 -7.04 -21.56 -2.24
CA LEU A 85 -7.28 -22.42 -1.09
C LEU A 85 -7.96 -23.72 -1.55
N GLU A 86 -7.30 -24.85 -1.31
CA GLU A 86 -7.87 -26.18 -1.54
C GLU A 86 -7.92 -26.96 -0.22
N SER A 87 -8.52 -28.17 -0.24
CA SER A 87 -8.63 -29.04 0.95
C SER A 87 -7.30 -29.37 1.63
N GLY A 88 -6.19 -29.32 0.88
CA GLY A 88 -4.83 -29.52 1.38
C GLY A 88 -4.11 -28.26 1.88
N GLY A 89 -4.79 -27.12 1.91
CA GLY A 89 -4.23 -25.79 2.22
C GLY A 89 -3.93 -24.97 0.96
N TRP A 90 -3.13 -23.92 1.15
CA TRP A 90 -2.77 -22.98 0.08
C TRP A 90 -1.92 -23.64 -1.01
N LYS A 91 -2.39 -23.51 -2.26
CA LYS A 91 -1.68 -23.97 -3.46
C LYS A 91 -1.43 -22.82 -4.42
N LYS A 92 -0.52 -23.07 -5.36
CA LYS A 92 -0.24 -22.11 -6.44
C LYS A 92 -1.50 -21.88 -7.26
N LEU A 93 -1.78 -20.62 -7.60
CA LEU A 93 -2.86 -20.32 -8.53
C LEU A 93 -2.66 -21.08 -9.84
N ASN A 94 -3.74 -21.72 -10.29
CA ASN A 94 -3.80 -22.43 -11.55
C ASN A 94 -5.02 -21.95 -12.35
N ILE A 95 -4.93 -20.70 -12.83
CA ILE A 95 -5.89 -20.10 -13.74
C ILE A 95 -5.15 -19.75 -15.02
N GLU A 96 -5.74 -20.07 -16.17
CA GLU A 96 -5.15 -19.78 -17.47
C GLU A 96 -4.84 -18.28 -17.60
N GLN A 97 -3.68 -17.93 -18.16
CA GLN A 97 -3.23 -16.54 -18.35
C GLN A 97 -2.93 -15.74 -17.07
N ILE A 98 -3.12 -16.30 -15.88
CA ILE A 98 -2.72 -15.68 -14.61
C ILE A 98 -1.51 -16.40 -14.01
N PRO A 99 -0.28 -15.86 -14.14
CA PRO A 99 0.87 -16.34 -13.40
C PRO A 99 0.61 -16.42 -11.89
N TYR A 100 1.01 -17.55 -11.31
CA TYR A 100 1.17 -17.73 -9.87
C TYR A 100 2.09 -16.68 -9.25
N GLN A 101 3.19 -16.33 -9.93
CA GLN A 101 4.22 -15.44 -9.41
C GLN A 101 4.53 -14.35 -10.43
N THR A 102 4.58 -13.11 -9.95
CA THR A 102 5.02 -11.96 -10.75
C THR A 102 6.11 -11.21 -9.99
N LYS A 103 7.30 -11.16 -10.58
CA LYS A 103 8.39 -10.30 -10.13
C LYS A 103 8.30 -8.96 -10.86
N LEU A 104 8.31 -7.86 -10.10
CA LEU A 104 8.35 -6.52 -10.68
C LEU A 104 9.70 -6.30 -11.38
N LYS A 105 9.73 -5.42 -12.38
CA LYS A 105 11.00 -5.01 -13.03
C LYS A 105 11.91 -4.35 -12.01
N ASP A 106 13.24 -4.45 -12.21
CA ASP A 106 14.25 -3.95 -11.26
C ASP A 106 14.16 -2.44 -10.98
N SER A 107 13.51 -1.69 -11.88
CA SER A 107 13.21 -0.26 -11.73
C SER A 107 12.09 0.05 -10.74
N SER A 108 11.32 -0.94 -10.29
CA SER A 108 10.09 -0.77 -9.51
C SER A 108 10.15 -1.54 -8.19
N THR A 109 9.46 -1.00 -7.19
CA THR A 109 9.34 -1.56 -5.83
C THR A 109 7.86 -1.72 -5.50
N ILE A 110 7.54 -2.66 -4.61
CA ILE A 110 6.20 -2.91 -4.10
C ILE A 110 6.22 -2.78 -2.57
N ALA A 111 5.22 -2.10 -2.03
CA ALA A 111 4.97 -2.01 -0.59
C ALA A 111 3.52 -2.39 -0.30
N LEU A 112 3.29 -3.09 0.81
CA LEU A 112 1.97 -3.54 1.26
C LEU A 112 1.62 -2.92 2.62
N THR A 113 0.49 -2.22 2.64
CA THR A 113 -0.15 -1.75 3.86
C THR A 113 -1.47 -2.50 4.04
N LEU A 114 -1.59 -3.31 5.09
CA LEU A 114 -2.87 -3.93 5.46
C LEU A 114 -3.75 -2.94 6.23
N GLY A 115 -5.06 -2.99 6.02
CA GLY A 115 -6.05 -2.07 6.61
C GLY A 115 -6.44 -0.91 5.68
N GLY A 116 -7.45 -0.14 6.11
CA GLY A 116 -8.01 1.01 5.37
C GLY A 116 -7.31 2.36 5.60
N GLY A 117 -6.18 2.39 6.31
CA GLY A 117 -5.47 3.63 6.63
C GLY A 117 -4.46 4.02 5.56
N VAL A 118 -4.73 5.14 4.86
CA VAL A 118 -3.76 5.84 3.98
C VAL A 118 -2.79 6.71 4.80
N TRP A 119 -3.01 6.83 6.10
CA TRP A 119 -2.06 7.45 7.02
C TRP A 119 -0.84 6.54 7.16
N GLY A 120 0.28 7.02 6.64
CA GLY A 120 1.60 6.41 6.77
C GLY A 120 1.82 6.00 8.22
N ASP A 121 1.73 4.70 8.44
CA ASP A 121 1.71 4.09 9.75
C ASP A 121 3.17 3.92 10.22
N ASP A 122 3.90 5.04 10.33
CA ASP A 122 5.20 5.14 11.00
C ASP A 122 5.06 4.79 12.50
N ASP A 123 3.82 4.76 13.01
CA ASP A 123 3.45 4.38 14.38
C ASP A 123 2.97 2.92 14.53
N ARG A 124 3.24 2.04 13.55
CA ARG A 124 3.02 0.59 13.74
C ARG A 124 3.91 0.05 14.85
N LEU A 125 3.30 -0.12 16.04
CA LEU A 125 3.92 -0.79 17.18
C LEU A 125 4.31 -2.25 16.88
N PHE A 126 3.73 -2.85 15.82
CA PHE A 126 4.00 -4.21 15.42
C PHE A 126 4.17 -4.32 13.90
N LYS A 127 5.33 -4.82 13.46
CA LYS A 127 5.55 -5.25 12.08
C LYS A 127 5.04 -6.68 11.93
N PRO A 128 4.13 -6.99 10.98
CA PRO A 128 3.54 -8.33 10.84
C PRO A 128 4.55 -9.48 10.69
N GLY A 129 5.79 -9.18 10.29
CA GLY A 129 6.87 -10.17 10.15
C GLY A 129 7.85 -10.29 11.33
N SER A 130 7.66 -9.57 12.45
CA SER A 130 8.59 -9.65 13.60
C SER A 130 8.04 -10.44 14.79
N LEU A 131 6.75 -10.77 14.80
CA LEU A 131 6.11 -11.50 15.90
C LEU A 131 5.87 -12.98 15.60
N PHE A 132 5.99 -13.35 14.33
CA PHE A 132 5.88 -14.71 13.85
C PHE A 132 7.18 -15.02 13.12
N ASP A 133 8.22 -15.37 13.87
CA ASP A 133 9.34 -16.10 13.28
C ASP A 133 8.78 -17.44 12.84
N ASP A 134 8.54 -17.56 11.52
CA ASP A 134 8.10 -18.78 10.85
C ASP A 134 9.00 -19.97 11.22
N ASP A 135 10.26 -19.69 11.60
CA ASP A 135 11.31 -20.63 11.99
C ASP A 135 11.04 -21.37 13.32
N MET A 136 10.08 -20.92 14.16
CA MET A 136 9.78 -21.58 15.44
C MET A 136 8.74 -22.70 15.36
N PHE A 137 8.10 -22.87 14.20
CA PHE A 137 7.07 -23.90 13.97
C PHE A 137 7.47 -24.95 12.93
N GLU A 138 8.70 -24.92 12.41
CA GLU A 138 9.16 -25.82 11.34
C GLU A 138 9.37 -27.29 11.77
N ASP A 139 9.43 -27.58 13.07
CA ASP A 139 9.84 -28.92 13.58
C ASP A 139 8.70 -29.95 13.74
N LEU A 140 7.45 -29.65 13.39
CA LEU A 140 6.32 -30.58 13.66
C LEU A 140 5.54 -31.09 12.45
N PHE A 141 5.80 -30.62 11.23
CA PHE A 141 5.10 -31.14 10.05
C PHE A 141 6.01 -31.24 8.82
N GLU A 142 6.44 -32.47 8.53
CA GLU A 142 6.93 -32.84 7.20
C GLU A 142 5.86 -32.57 6.14
N LYS A 143 5.94 -31.39 5.51
CA LYS A 143 5.55 -31.06 4.13
C LYS A 143 5.83 -29.57 3.97
N LYS A 144 6.70 -29.20 3.02
CA LYS A 144 6.90 -27.82 2.54
C LYS A 144 5.57 -27.23 2.02
N LYS A 145 4.70 -26.78 2.92
CA LYS A 145 3.47 -26.07 2.59
C LYS A 145 3.85 -24.66 2.17
N LEU A 146 3.13 -24.09 1.19
CA LEU A 146 3.35 -22.69 0.84
C LEU A 146 2.97 -21.81 2.04
N PRO A 147 3.72 -20.74 2.33
CA PRO A 147 3.36 -19.82 3.39
C PRO A 147 2.00 -19.16 3.06
N PRO A 148 1.18 -18.85 4.08
CA PRO A 148 -0.12 -18.26 3.85
C PRO A 148 -0.02 -16.85 3.22
N PRO A 149 -1.05 -16.43 2.47
CA PRO A 149 -1.17 -15.08 1.95
C PRO A 149 -1.51 -14.07 3.05
N GLN A 150 -1.11 -12.81 2.86
CA GLN A 150 -1.51 -11.72 3.77
C GLN A 150 -2.90 -11.15 3.43
N ILE A 151 -3.31 -11.27 2.16
CA ILE A 151 -4.59 -10.77 1.66
C ILE A 151 -5.43 -11.96 1.24
N PHE A 152 -6.65 -12.04 1.77
CA PHE A 152 -7.64 -13.05 1.42
C PHE A 152 -8.69 -12.44 0.49
N ILE A 153 -9.06 -13.19 -0.54
CA ILE A 153 -10.11 -12.87 -1.49
C ILE A 153 -11.08 -14.05 -1.41
N VAL A 154 -12.17 -13.88 -0.68
CA VAL A 154 -13.06 -15.00 -0.34
C VAL A 154 -14.31 -15.01 -1.22
N SER A 155 -14.91 -16.19 -1.36
CA SER A 155 -16.08 -16.43 -2.20
C SER A 155 -17.35 -15.67 -1.77
N SER A 156 -17.40 -15.10 -0.57
CA SER A 156 -18.47 -14.19 -0.13
C SER A 156 -18.43 -12.82 -0.82
N GLY A 157 -17.36 -12.50 -1.53
CA GLY A 157 -17.09 -11.17 -2.09
C GLY A 157 -16.31 -10.26 -1.14
N GLU A 158 -16.02 -10.71 0.07
CA GLU A 158 -15.14 -9.97 0.99
C GLU A 158 -13.68 -10.07 0.55
N VAL A 159 -12.96 -8.96 0.70
CA VAL A 159 -11.51 -8.87 0.45
C VAL A 159 -10.89 -8.22 1.67
N THR A 160 -9.76 -8.76 2.15
CA THR A 160 -8.99 -8.13 3.22
C THR A 160 -8.66 -6.68 2.81
N PRO A 161 -8.99 -5.65 3.60
CA PRO A 161 -8.64 -4.28 3.24
C PRO A 161 -7.13 -4.09 3.15
N PHE A 162 -6.66 -3.48 2.05
CA PHE A 162 -5.24 -3.26 1.82
C PHE A 162 -4.99 -2.07 0.90
N THR A 163 -3.75 -1.58 0.93
CA THR A 163 -3.16 -0.69 -0.08
C THR A 163 -1.84 -1.30 -0.54
N ILE A 164 -1.73 -1.59 -1.84
CA ILE A 164 -0.47 -1.99 -2.48
C ILE A 164 0.04 -0.83 -3.30
N SER A 165 1.23 -0.36 -2.97
CA SER A 165 1.90 0.75 -3.65
C SER A 165 2.98 0.23 -4.56
N ILE A 166 2.94 0.59 -5.85
CA ILE A 166 3.97 0.27 -6.84
C ILE A 166 4.57 1.57 -7.36
N TYR A 167 5.86 1.75 -7.13
CA TYR A 167 6.58 2.98 -7.44
C TYR A 167 8.00 2.69 -7.95
N PRO A 168 8.61 3.62 -8.69
CA PRO A 168 10.00 3.50 -9.09
C PRO A 168 10.93 3.41 -7.87
N ARG A 169 12.00 2.60 -7.93
CA ARG A 169 12.95 2.40 -6.82
C ARG A 169 13.61 3.70 -6.31
N ARG A 170 13.72 4.72 -7.18
CA ARG A 170 14.25 6.05 -6.82
C ARG A 170 13.16 7.10 -6.57
N GLY A 171 11.90 6.71 -6.66
CA GLY A 171 10.75 7.57 -6.46
C GLY A 171 10.25 7.55 -5.02
N ASP A 172 9.35 8.48 -4.73
CA ASP A 172 8.69 8.62 -3.44
C ASP A 172 7.37 7.83 -3.41
N VAL A 173 7.04 7.20 -2.27
CA VAL A 173 5.85 6.34 -2.15
C VAL A 173 4.55 7.16 -2.15
N GLU A 174 4.58 8.40 -1.67
CA GLU A 174 3.39 9.24 -1.61
C GLU A 174 3.11 9.88 -2.98
N GLN A 175 4.16 10.37 -3.64
CA GLN A 175 4.04 11.17 -4.87
C GLN A 175 4.14 10.36 -6.16
N ASP A 176 4.90 9.26 -6.19
CA ASP A 176 5.22 8.50 -7.40
C ASP A 176 4.56 7.10 -7.45
N ALA A 177 3.79 6.71 -6.43
CA ALA A 177 3.19 5.39 -6.37
C ALA A 177 1.81 5.30 -7.02
N TRP A 178 1.67 4.31 -7.88
CA TRP A 178 0.36 3.78 -8.24
C TRP A 178 -0.13 2.89 -7.11
N LYS A 179 -1.37 3.09 -6.66
CA LYS A 179 -1.91 2.37 -5.50
C LYS A 179 -3.09 1.51 -5.91
N VAL A 180 -3.03 0.22 -5.63
CA VAL A 180 -4.18 -0.69 -5.70
C VAL A 180 -4.76 -0.81 -4.31
N VAL A 181 -6.00 -0.37 -4.12
CA VAL A 181 -6.64 -0.29 -2.81
C VAL A 181 -7.87 -1.18 -2.78
N ALA A 182 -7.97 -2.08 -1.80
CA ALA A 182 -9.22 -2.74 -1.43
C ALA A 182 -9.81 -2.04 -0.20
N LYS A 183 -11.00 -1.47 -0.37
CA LYS A 183 -11.76 -0.80 0.68
C LYS A 183 -12.48 -1.83 1.56
N GLU A 184 -12.94 -1.40 2.74
CA GLU A 184 -13.70 -2.24 3.67
C GLU A 184 -15.02 -2.77 3.11
N ASN A 185 -15.59 -2.08 2.12
CA ASN A 185 -16.80 -2.53 1.43
C ASN A 185 -16.52 -3.55 0.31
N GLY A 186 -15.28 -4.05 0.19
CA GLY A 186 -14.86 -5.01 -0.84
C GLY A 186 -14.54 -4.38 -2.20
N GLN A 187 -14.76 -3.07 -2.38
CA GLN A 187 -14.43 -2.38 -3.63
C GLN A 187 -12.90 -2.30 -3.82
N ILE A 188 -12.42 -2.73 -4.97
CA ILE A 188 -11.02 -2.58 -5.38
C ILE A 188 -10.92 -1.41 -6.35
N VAL A 189 -10.01 -0.48 -6.11
CA VAL A 189 -9.75 0.70 -6.96
C VAL A 189 -8.27 0.84 -7.28
N LEU A 190 -7.96 1.49 -8.40
CA LEU A 190 -6.62 1.88 -8.78
C LEU A 190 -6.52 3.41 -8.69
N LEU A 191 -5.58 3.90 -7.88
CA LEU A 191 -5.28 5.32 -7.74
C LEU A 191 -3.98 5.66 -8.47
N VAL A 192 -3.98 6.81 -9.15
CA VAL A 192 -2.77 7.33 -9.81
C VAL A 192 -1.84 7.99 -8.79
N PRO A 193 -0.55 8.20 -9.13
CA PRO A 193 0.37 8.91 -8.25
C PRO A 193 -0.14 10.32 -7.91
N GLY A 194 -0.16 10.66 -6.62
CA GLY A 194 -0.69 11.93 -6.10
C GLY A 194 -2.19 11.95 -5.78
N GLU A 195 -2.95 10.90 -6.12
CA GLU A 195 -4.39 10.80 -5.82
C GLU A 195 -4.63 10.18 -4.43
N SER A 196 -5.67 10.66 -3.74
CA SER A 196 -6.07 10.17 -2.42
C SER A 196 -7.56 9.77 -2.40
N LEU A 197 -7.93 8.88 -1.47
CA LEU A 197 -9.31 8.36 -1.38
C LEU A 197 -10.35 9.41 -0.96
N ASP A 198 -9.91 10.57 -0.43
CA ASP A 198 -10.80 11.63 0.08
C ASP A 198 -11.43 12.47 -1.05
N GLU A 199 -11.01 12.29 -2.30
CA GLU A 199 -11.50 13.04 -3.47
C GLU A 199 -12.56 12.30 -4.32
N SER A 200 -13.16 11.20 -3.85
CA SER A 200 -14.13 10.39 -4.61
C SER A 200 -15.50 10.19 -3.93
#